data_AF-A0AAW8W940-F1
#
_entry.id   AF-A0AAW8W940-F1
#
_cell.length_a   1.000
_cell.length_b   1.000
_cell.length_c   1.000
_cell.angle_alpha   90.00
_cell.angle_beta   90.00
_cell.angle_gamma   90.00
#
_symmetry.space_group_name_H-M   'P 1'
#
loop_
_entity.id
_entity.type
_entity.pdbx_description
1 polymer ?
#
loop_
_entity_poly.entity_id
_entity_poly.type
_entity_poly.pdbx_seq_one_letter_code
_entity_poly.pdbx_strand_id
1 'polypeptide(L)'
;MPNIESGNFQLLQTGDIVLADASEDYKEIAEPMLMKNINGRKVVPGLHTIAIRLKYGDPVYYLYLFCHQALDIMFIKLELV
;
A
#
# COMPACT_ATOMS: atom_id res chain seq x y z
N MET A 1 -13.66 15.93 0.53
CA MET A 1 -12.64 15.19 -0.25
C MET A 1 -11.28 15.50 0.36
N PRO A 2 -10.40 14.51 0.51
CA PRO A 2 -9.02 14.76 0.91
C PRO A 2 -8.38 15.71 -0.12
N ASN A 3 -7.69 16.74 0.37
CA ASN A 3 -6.96 17.69 -0.45
C ASN A 3 -5.48 17.33 -0.42
N ILE A 4 -4.92 16.94 -1.57
CA ILE A 4 -3.50 16.58 -1.66
C ILE A 4 -2.73 17.85 -1.99
N GLU A 5 -2.01 18.38 -1.01
CA GLU A 5 -1.15 19.54 -1.20
C GLU A 5 0.02 19.22 -2.14
N SER A 6 0.34 20.14 -3.04
CA SER A 6 1.43 19.91 -3.99
C SER A 6 2.78 19.87 -3.28
N GLY A 7 3.55 18.80 -3.49
CA GLY A 7 4.95 18.72 -3.07
C GLY A 7 5.24 17.83 -1.86
N ASN A 8 4.22 17.33 -1.16
CA ASN A 8 4.40 16.43 -0.01
C ASN A 8 3.71 15.08 -0.21
N PHE A 9 3.96 14.42 -1.35
CA PHE A 9 3.51 13.05 -1.59
C PHE A 9 4.53 12.29 -2.43
N GLN A 10 4.63 10.99 -2.17
CA GLN A 10 5.43 10.09 -2.99
C GLN A 10 4.54 9.44 -4.06
N LEU A 11 4.98 9.52 -5.32
CA LEU A 11 4.31 8.83 -6.41
C LEU A 11 4.60 7.33 -6.37
N LEU A 12 3.56 6.53 -6.59
CA LEU A 12 3.68 5.10 -6.80
C LEU A 12 4.36 4.81 -8.13
N GLN A 13 5.06 3.69 -8.17
CA GLN A 13 5.78 3.18 -9.32
C GLN A 13 5.35 1.74 -9.62
N THR A 14 5.56 1.31 -10.86
CA THR A 14 5.39 -0.11 -11.22
C THR A 14 6.30 -0.95 -10.32
N GLY A 15 5.73 -1.96 -9.66
CA GLY A 15 6.42 -2.81 -8.70
C GLY A 15 6.15 -2.48 -7.23
N ASP A 16 5.52 -1.34 -6.94
CA ASP A 16 5.07 -1.02 -5.58
C ASP A 16 3.90 -1.91 -5.18
N ILE A 17 3.89 -2.33 -3.91
CA ILE A 17 2.77 -3.04 -3.28
C ILE A 17 2.02 -2.05 -2.40
N VAL A 18 0.70 -2.04 -2.45
CA VAL A 18 -0.16 -1.19 -1.63
C VAL A 18 -1.06 -2.06 -0.78
N LEU A 19 -1.14 -1.79 0.52
CA LEU A 19 -2.01 -2.49 1.47
C LEU A 19 -3.09 -1.53 1.97
N ALA A 20 -4.33 -1.98 2.11
CA ALA A 20 -5.38 -1.20 2.77
C ALA A 20 -5.16 -1.18 4.31
N ASP A 21 -5.02 0.02 4.87
CA ASP A 21 -4.85 0.31 6.31
C ASP A 21 -6.10 1.03 6.84
N ALA A 22 -7.25 0.38 6.71
CA ALA A 22 -8.50 0.87 7.26
C ALA A 22 -9.02 -0.13 8.29
N SER A 23 -8.91 0.24 9.56
CA SER A 23 -9.58 -0.44 10.68
C SER A 23 -11.12 -0.38 10.60
N GLU A 24 -11.66 0.39 9.66
CA GLU A 24 -13.10 0.60 9.44
C GLU A 24 -13.67 -0.21 8.27
N ASP A 25 -12.82 -0.79 7.41
CA ASP A 25 -13.22 -1.55 6.23
C ASP A 25 -13.15 -3.06 6.48
N TYR A 26 -14.03 -3.56 7.38
CA TYR A 26 -14.05 -4.93 7.90
C TYR A 26 -14.02 -6.09 6.88
N LYS A 27 -14.23 -5.85 5.59
CA LYS A 27 -14.25 -6.90 4.54
C LYS A 27 -12.97 -7.00 3.72
N GLU A 28 -12.17 -5.95 3.63
CA GLU A 28 -11.00 -5.85 2.72
C GLU A 28 -9.74 -5.39 3.46
N ILE A 29 -9.72 -5.52 4.80
CA ILE A 29 -8.58 -5.17 5.64
C ILE A 29 -7.32 -5.91 5.14
N ALA A 30 -6.25 -5.14 4.94
CA ALA A 30 -4.93 -5.63 4.55
C ALA A 30 -4.85 -6.35 3.19
N GLU A 31 -5.83 -6.19 2.30
CA GLU A 31 -5.72 -6.77 0.95
C GLU A 31 -4.54 -6.14 0.18
N PRO A 32 -3.57 -6.95 -0.29
CA PRO A 32 -2.41 -6.43 -0.99
C PRO A 32 -2.66 -6.27 -2.49
N MET A 33 -2.24 -5.14 -3.04
CA MET A 33 -2.32 -4.84 -4.47
C MET A 33 -0.94 -4.51 -5.04
N LEU A 34 -0.57 -5.16 -6.15
CA LEU A 34 0.66 -4.86 -6.87
C LEU A 34 0.41 -3.89 -8.02
N MET A 35 1.12 -2.77 -8.01
CA MET A 35 1.10 -1.79 -9.07
C MET A 35 1.78 -2.32 -10.33
N LYS A 36 0.99 -2.62 -11.35
CA LYS A 36 1.49 -3.00 -12.68
C LYS A 36 1.22 -1.90 -13.69
N ASN A 37 2.22 -1.62 -14.53
CA ASN A 37 2.05 -0.83 -15.75
C ASN A 37 1.50 0.60 -15.52
N ILE A 38 2.11 1.36 -14.61
CA ILE A 38 1.67 2.74 -14.28
C ILE A 38 1.80 3.71 -15.47
N ASN A 39 2.59 3.40 -16.51
CA ASN A 39 2.61 4.11 -17.80
C ASN A 39 2.70 5.65 -17.69
N GLY A 40 3.53 6.16 -16.79
CA GLY A 40 3.71 7.61 -16.59
C GLY A 40 2.53 8.33 -15.93
N ARG A 41 1.51 7.59 -15.46
CA ARG A 41 0.44 8.17 -14.64
C ARG A 41 0.99 8.59 -13.29
N LYS A 42 0.54 9.74 -12.80
CA LYS A 42 0.83 10.20 -11.44
C LYS A 42 -0.18 9.56 -10.50
N VAL A 43 0.22 8.47 -9.86
CA VAL A 43 -0.58 7.75 -8.87
C VAL A 43 -0.02 8.01 -7.49
N VAL A 44 -0.89 8.28 -6.54
CA VAL A 44 -0.56 8.49 -5.12
C VAL A 44 -1.28 7.42 -4.29
N PRO A 45 -0.66 6.91 -3.21
CA PRO A 45 -1.37 6.06 -2.27
C PRO A 45 -2.52 6.85 -1.62
N GLY A 46 -3.63 6.16 -1.35
CA GLY A 46 -4.78 6.73 -0.65
C GLY A 46 -4.49 6.98 0.84
N LEU A 47 -5.36 7.75 1.50
CA LEU A 47 -5.22 8.17 2.91
C LEU A 47 -5.06 7.01 3.90
N HIS A 48 -5.67 5.86 3.61
CA HIS A 48 -5.66 4.67 4.44
C HIS A 48 -4.97 3.51 3.71
N THR A 49 -3.79 3.77 3.19
CA THR A 49 -3.00 2.73 2.52
C THR A 49 -1.52 2.81 2.87
N ILE A 50 -0.90 1.65 3.04
CA ILE A 50 0.55 1.52 3.21
C ILE A 50 1.15 1.19 1.84
N ALA A 51 2.03 2.05 1.34
CA ALA A 51 2.79 1.82 0.11
C ALA A 51 4.17 1.23 0.43
N ILE A 52 4.47 0.09 -0.17
CA ILE A 52 5.72 -0.65 0.01
C ILE A 52 6.47 -0.67 -1.32
N ARG A 53 7.68 -0.11 -1.32
CA ARG A 53 8.63 -0.22 -2.43
C ARG A 53 9.80 -1.11 -2.04
N LEU A 54 9.93 -2.24 -2.71
CA LEU A 54 11.04 -3.16 -2.47
C LEU A 54 12.34 -2.58 -3.03
N LYS A 55 13.43 -2.70 -2.25
CA LYS A 55 14.79 -2.41 -2.75
C LYS A 55 15.40 -3.60 -3.49
N TYR A 56 15.00 -4.81 -3.12
CA TYR A 56 15.50 -6.08 -3.65
C TYR A 56 14.39 -7.13 -3.65
N GLY A 57 14.48 -8.12 -4.55
CA GLY A 57 13.53 -9.22 -4.66
C GLY A 57 12.36 -8.95 -5.62
N ASP A 58 11.57 -10.00 -5.89
CA ASP A 58 10.44 -9.93 -6.83
C ASP A 58 9.15 -9.54 -6.10
N PRO A 59 8.50 -8.41 -6.45
CA PRO A 59 7.27 -7.98 -5.79
C PRO A 59 6.10 -8.94 -5.96
N VAL A 60 6.09 -9.78 -7.01
CA VAL A 60 5.07 -10.84 -7.17
C VAL A 60 5.22 -11.91 -6.10
N TYR A 61 6.45 -12.27 -5.75
CA TYR A 61 6.72 -13.22 -4.67
C TYR A 61 6.26 -12.68 -3.32
N TYR A 62 6.57 -11.41 -3.02
CA TYR A 62 6.09 -10.79 -1.78
C TYR A 62 4.57 -10.62 -1.76
N LEU A 63 3.95 -10.26 -2.89
CA LEU A 63 2.49 -10.26 -3.03
C LEU A 63 1.91 -11.64 -2.69
N TYR A 64 2.48 -12.71 -3.23
CA TYR A 64 2.06 -14.08 -2.91
C TYR A 64 2.18 -14.38 -1.40
N LEU A 65 3.26 -13.95 -0.75
CA LEU A 65 3.41 -14.10 0.70
C LEU A 65 2.33 -13.33 1.47
N PHE A 66 2.05 -12.08 1.09
CA PHE A 66 0.99 -11.26 1.71
C PHE A 66 -0.41 -11.86 1.51
N CYS A 67 -0.68 -12.49 0.36
CA CYS A 67 -1.97 -13.12 0.09
C CYS A 67 -2.14 -14.49 0.76
N HIS A 68 -1.05 -15.25 0.93
CA HIS A 68 -1.12 -16.66 1.32
C HIS A 68 -0.80 -16.91 2.79
N GLN A 69 0.02 -16.06 3.41
CA GLN A 69 0.08 -15.99 4.86
C GLN A 69 -1.00 -15.01 5.28
N ALA A 70 -2.00 -15.47 6.02
CA ALA A 70 -2.82 -14.56 6.82
C ALA A 70 -1.86 -13.89 7.80
N LEU A 71 -1.26 -12.78 7.37
CA LEU A 71 -0.61 -11.89 8.29
C LEU A 71 -1.76 -11.37 9.13
N ASP A 72 -1.86 -11.87 10.35
CA ASP A 72 -2.37 -11.06 11.45
C ASP A 72 -1.44 -9.85 11.49
N ILE A 73 -1.68 -8.88 10.61
CA ILE A 73 -1.05 -7.56 10.67
C ILE A 73 -1.61 -6.99 11.96
N MET A 74 -0.89 -7.27 13.04
CA MET A 74 -1.04 -6.61 14.31
C MET A 74 -0.92 -5.13 13.98
N PHE A 75 -2.05 -4.42 13.98
CA PHE A 75 -2.10 -2.98 13.85
C PHE A 75 -1.09 -2.41 14.84
N ILE A 76 0.10 -2.04 14.37
CA ILE A 76 0.92 -1.10 15.10
C ILE A 76 0.11 0.17 15.00
N LYS A 77 -0.70 0.41 16.03
CA LYS A 77 -1.37 1.67 16.26
C LYS A 77 -0.25 2.70 16.30
N LEU A 78 0.06 3.30 15.16
CA LEU A 78 0.88 4.48 15.05
C LEU A 78 0.02 5.59 15.66
N GLU A 79 0.03 5.67 16.98
CA GLU A 79 -0.35 6.88 17.68
C GLU A 79 0.64 7.94 17.22
N LEU A 80 0.22 8.71 16.22
CA LEU A 80 0.81 10.01 15.94
C LEU A 80 0.59 10.82 17.21
N VAL A 81 1.70 11.06 17.93
CA VAL A 81 1.78 11.92 19.12
C VAL A 81 1.30 13.33 18.79
#